data_AF-A0A7S0WAL4-F1
#
_entry.id   AF-A0A7S0WAL4-F1
#
_cell.length_a   1.000
_cell.length_b   1.000
_cell.length_c   1.000
_cell.angle_alpha   90.00
_cell.angle_beta   90.00
_cell.angle_gamma   90.00
#
_symmetry.space_group_name_H-M   'P 1'
#
loop_
_entity.id
_entity.type
_entity.pdbx_description
1 polymer ?
#
loop_
_entity_poly.entity_id
_entity_poly.type
_entity_poly.pdbx_seq_one_letter_code
_entity_poly.pdbx_strand_id
1 'polypeptide(L)'
;VAVLLSNMVGILGQQGKEAEALAMQEKSTDITRRTVGSECDSYALSLLNLGTAYKSQGMVEESLARYKEGLEIVRRIHPERHSMEGRFLEHIAQFYTDQGKYEEALAMLKK
;
A
#
# COMPACT_ATOMS: atom_id res chain seq x y z
N VAL A 1 7.57 -9.18 -15.30
CA VAL A 1 8.29 -7.94 -14.93
C VAL A 1 7.94 -7.50 -13.50
N ALA A 2 6.67 -7.32 -13.14
CA ALA A 2 6.27 -6.91 -11.77
C ALA A 2 6.78 -7.85 -10.65
N VAL A 3 6.65 -9.18 -10.80
CA VAL A 3 7.14 -10.16 -9.80
C VAL A 3 8.66 -10.10 -9.61
N LEU A 4 9.41 -9.91 -10.70
CA LEU A 4 10.87 -9.76 -10.65
C LEU A 4 11.26 -8.48 -9.89
N LEU A 5 10.54 -7.38 -10.11
CA LEU A 5 10.76 -6.13 -9.39
C LEU A 5 10.46 -6.27 -7.90
N SER A 6 9.37 -6.96 -7.52
CA SER A 6 9.04 -7.20 -6.10
C SER A 6 10.12 -7.99 -5.36
N ASN A 7 10.72 -9.00 -6.00
CA ASN A 7 11.82 -9.76 -5.40
C ASN A 7 13.09 -8.91 -5.23
N MET A 8 13.38 -8.04 -6.20
CA MET A 8 14.52 -7.12 -6.11
C MET A 8 14.34 -6.05 -5.03
N VAL A 9 13.13 -5.53 -4.85
CA VAL A 9 12.80 -4.60 -3.75
C VAL A 9 13.12 -5.23 -2.38
N GLY A 10 12.75 -6.50 -2.18
CA GLY A 10 13.07 -7.23 -0.95
C GLY A 10 14.58 -7.38 -0.71
N ILE A 11 15.35 -7.69 -1.76
CA ILE A 11 16.81 -7.83 -1.68
C ILE A 11 17.48 -6.48 -1.36
N LEU A 12 17.04 -5.38 -2.00
CA LEU A 12 17.57 -4.04 -1.75
C LEU A 12 17.29 -3.57 -0.31
N GLY A 13 16.11 -3.89 0.23
CA GLY A 13 15.80 -3.65 1.64
C GLY A 13 16.76 -4.37 2.59
N GLN A 14 17.07 -5.64 2.32
CA GLN A 14 18.04 -6.41 3.13
C GLN A 14 19.47 -5.87 3.08
N GLN A 15 19.82 -5.13 2.03
CA GLN A 15 21.13 -4.49 1.87
C GLN A 15 21.19 -3.07 2.45
N GLY A 16 20.13 -2.60 3.10
CA GLY A 16 20.04 -1.22 3.62
C GLY A 16 19.89 -0.17 2.52
N LYS A 17 19.58 -0.57 1.29
CA LYS A 17 19.38 0.32 0.13
C LYS A 17 17.91 0.72 0.01
N GLU A 18 17.35 1.25 1.09
CA GLU A 18 15.91 1.50 1.20
C GLU A 18 15.40 2.56 0.20
N ALA A 19 16.22 3.56 -0.13
CA ALA A 19 15.88 4.57 -1.14
C ALA A 19 15.80 3.97 -2.56
N GLU A 20 16.72 3.07 -2.91
CA GLU A 20 16.70 2.36 -4.20
C GLU A 20 15.50 1.41 -4.26
N ALA A 21 15.19 0.73 -3.15
CA ALA A 21 14.03 -0.14 -3.03
C ALA A 21 12.72 0.64 -3.23
N LEU A 22 12.60 1.82 -2.62
CA LEU A 22 11.43 2.70 -2.77
C LEU A 22 11.25 3.16 -4.22
N ALA A 23 12.30 3.69 -4.85
CA ALA A 23 12.25 4.13 -6.24
C ALA A 23 11.88 2.98 -7.20
N MET A 24 12.37 1.76 -6.92
CA MET A 24 12.00 0.58 -7.70
C MET A 24 10.54 0.18 -7.47
N GLN A 25 10.03 0.29 -6.24
CA GLN A 25 8.63 0.02 -5.91
C GLN A 25 7.68 1.03 -6.59
N GLU A 26 8.03 2.32 -6.62
CA GLU A 26 7.29 3.35 -7.36
C GLU A 26 7.23 3.02 -8.85
N LYS A 27 8.37 2.67 -9.45
CA LYS A 27 8.44 2.27 -10.86
C LYS A 27 7.60 1.03 -11.15
N SER A 28 7.65 0.02 -10.28
CA SER A 28 6.84 -1.20 -10.43
C SER A 28 5.34 -0.89 -10.36
N THR A 29 4.94 0.01 -9.44
CA THR A 29 3.56 0.46 -9.26
C THR A 29 3.05 1.21 -10.49
N ASP A 30 3.85 2.13 -11.05
CA ASP A 30 3.50 2.87 -12.27
C ASP A 30 3.42 1.96 -13.50
N ILE A 31 4.33 1.00 -13.65
CA ILE A 31 4.25 0.00 -14.73
C ILE A 31 2.94 -0.79 -14.62
N THR A 32 2.63 -1.31 -13.43
CA THR A 32 1.40 -2.08 -13.19
C THR A 32 0.16 -1.28 -13.55
N ARG A 33 0.10 -0.01 -13.13
CA ARG A 33 -0.97 0.93 -13.47
C ARG A 33 -1.16 1.09 -14.97
N ARG A 34 -0.05 1.23 -15.73
CA ARG A 34 -0.08 1.45 -17.19
C ARG A 34 -0.36 0.18 -17.99
N THR A 35 0.09 -0.98 -17.52
CA THR A 35 -0.01 -2.23 -18.29
C THR A 35 -1.25 -3.05 -17.97
N VAL A 36 -1.67 -3.09 -16.70
CA VAL A 36 -2.83 -3.87 -16.25
C VAL A 36 -4.06 -2.97 -16.09
N GLY A 37 -3.85 -1.71 -15.69
CA GLY A 37 -4.90 -0.72 -15.45
C GLY A 37 -4.97 -0.30 -13.99
N SER A 38 -5.65 0.82 -13.73
CA SER A 38 -5.81 1.41 -12.39
C SER A 38 -6.93 0.79 -11.56
N GLU A 39 -7.81 -0.02 -12.17
CA GLU A 39 -8.95 -0.65 -11.50
C GLU A 39 -8.73 -2.17 -11.48
N CYS A 40 -7.66 -2.63 -10.82
CA CYS A 40 -7.36 -4.05 -10.70
C CYS A 40 -6.67 -4.39 -9.37
N ASP A 41 -6.83 -5.64 -8.92
CA ASP A 41 -6.22 -6.15 -7.68
C ASP A 41 -4.70 -6.00 -7.65
N SER A 42 -4.04 -6.15 -8.80
CA SER A 42 -2.57 -6.03 -8.90
C SER A 42 -2.08 -4.60 -8.63
N TYR A 43 -2.84 -3.59 -9.06
CA TYR A 43 -2.50 -2.20 -8.79
C TYR A 43 -2.79 -1.85 -7.32
N ALA A 44 -3.93 -2.28 -6.78
CA ALA A 44 -4.22 -2.13 -5.35
C ALA A 44 -3.13 -2.76 -4.48
N LEU A 45 -2.74 -4.01 -4.75
CA LEU A 45 -1.66 -4.67 -4.01
C LEU A 45 -0.31 -3.92 -4.13
N SER A 46 -0.04 -3.32 -5.28
CA SER A 46 1.18 -2.53 -5.48
C SER A 46 1.17 -1.25 -4.63
N LEU A 47 0.01 -0.60 -4.48
CA LEU A 47 -0.17 0.55 -3.59
C LEU A 47 -0.02 0.18 -2.12
N LEU A 48 -0.49 -0.99 -1.70
CA LEU A 48 -0.27 -1.52 -0.34
C LEU A 48 1.22 -1.67 -0.03
N ASN A 49 1.97 -2.25 -0.95
CA ASN A 49 3.42 -2.43 -0.79
C ASN A 49 4.16 -1.08 -0.82
N LEU A 50 3.74 -0.15 -1.70
CA LEU A 50 4.32 1.18 -1.77
C LEU A 50 4.06 1.99 -0.49
N GLY A 51 2.85 1.89 0.08
CA GLY A 51 2.55 2.47 1.39
C GLY A 51 3.47 1.92 2.49
N THR A 52 3.69 0.61 2.50
CA THR A 52 4.60 -0.03 3.47
C THR A 52 6.03 0.49 3.33
N ALA A 53 6.51 0.65 2.09
CA ALA A 53 7.84 1.19 1.81
C ALA A 53 7.99 2.67 2.22
N TYR A 54 6.96 3.50 2.03
CA TYR A 54 6.97 4.87 2.55
C TYR A 54 6.99 4.89 4.08
N LYS A 55 6.21 4.03 4.74
CA LYS A 55 6.19 3.94 6.20
C LYS A 55 7.57 3.57 6.77
N SER A 56 8.29 2.62 6.18
CA SER A 56 9.63 2.24 6.67
C SER A 56 10.65 3.39 6.58
N GLN A 57 10.43 4.33 5.67
CA GLN A 57 11.26 5.53 5.47
C GLN A 57 10.79 6.73 6.32
N GLY A 58 9.78 6.55 7.18
CA GLY A 58 9.20 7.65 7.97
C GLY A 58 8.31 8.62 7.18
N MET A 59 7.99 8.30 5.93
CA MET A 59 7.10 9.09 5.05
C MET A 59 5.63 8.73 5.32
N VAL A 60 5.16 9.10 6.50
CA VAL A 60 3.90 8.58 7.06
C VAL A 60 2.68 9.07 6.28
N GLU A 61 2.68 10.32 5.80
CA GLU A 61 1.56 10.89 5.05
C GLU A 61 1.44 10.29 3.64
N GLU A 62 2.57 10.10 2.96
CA GLU A 62 2.64 9.42 1.67
C GLU A 62 2.18 7.97 1.79
N SER A 63 2.58 7.28 2.85
CA SER A 63 2.09 5.94 3.18
C SER A 63 0.57 5.92 3.30
N LEU A 64 -0.01 6.83 4.07
CA LEU A 64 -1.47 6.90 4.28
C LEU A 64 -2.21 7.15 2.97
N ALA A 65 -1.69 8.05 2.13
CA ALA A 65 -2.28 8.35 0.83
C ALA A 65 -2.37 7.11 -0.06
N ARG A 66 -1.30 6.30 -0.12
CA ARG A 66 -1.30 5.05 -0.90
C ARG A 66 -2.29 4.02 -0.37
N TYR A 67 -2.41 3.88 0.97
CA TYR A 67 -3.37 2.96 1.55
C TYR A 67 -4.82 3.35 1.27
N LYS A 68 -5.14 4.66 1.35
CA LYS A 68 -6.48 5.17 1.03
C LYS A 68 -6.82 4.96 -0.45
N GLU A 69 -5.87 5.26 -1.34
CA GLU A 69 -6.03 5.04 -2.79
C GLU A 69 -6.31 3.56 -3.10
N GLY A 70 -5.51 2.64 -2.55
CA GLY A 70 -5.70 1.20 -2.76
C GLY A 70 -7.03 0.68 -2.20
N LEU A 71 -7.46 1.19 -1.03
CA LEU A 71 -8.76 0.86 -0.45
C LEU A 71 -9.93 1.29 -1.34
N GLU A 72 -9.86 2.49 -1.92
CA GLU A 72 -10.89 2.96 -2.84
C GLU A 72 -10.99 2.09 -4.08
N ILE A 73 -9.85 1.68 -4.65
CA ILE A 73 -9.82 0.78 -5.81
C ILE A 73 -10.46 -0.56 -5.45
N VAL A 74 -10.05 -1.17 -4.31
CA VAL A 74 -10.63 -2.46 -3.86
C VAL A 74 -12.16 -2.38 -3.74
N ARG A 75 -12.70 -1.28 -3.20
CA ARG A 75 -14.16 -1.09 -3.09
C ARG A 75 -14.87 -0.88 -4.42
N ARG A 76 -14.19 -0.33 -5.43
CA ARG A 76 -14.75 -0.18 -6.78
C ARG A 76 -14.77 -1.50 -7.54
N ILE A 77 -13.68 -2.26 -7.47
CA ILE A 77 -13.54 -3.53 -8.19
C ILE A 77 -14.32 -4.67 -7.51
N HIS A 78 -14.46 -4.62 -6.18
CA HIS A 78 -15.23 -5.57 -5.38
C HIS A 78 -16.35 -4.81 -4.63
N PRO A 79 -17.58 -4.77 -5.18
CA PRO A 79 -18.72 -4.12 -4.53
C PRO A 79 -19.14 -4.81 -3.22
N GLU A 80 -18.84 -6.10 -3.10
CA GLU A 80 -18.98 -6.86 -1.85
C GLU A 80 -17.67 -6.85 -1.05
N ARG A 81 -17.77 -7.04 0.26
CA ARG A 81 -16.59 -7.04 1.15
C ARG A 81 -15.56 -8.08 0.69
N HIS A 82 -14.38 -7.59 0.30
CA HIS A 82 -13.26 -8.42 -0.14
C HIS A 82 -12.15 -8.48 0.93
N SER A 83 -11.45 -9.61 1.03
CA SER A 83 -10.40 -9.82 2.05
C SER A 83 -9.27 -8.79 1.97
N MET A 84 -9.02 -8.22 0.79
CA MET A 84 -8.00 -7.19 0.59
C MET A 84 -8.34 -5.86 1.29
N GLU A 85 -9.62 -5.53 1.47
CA GLU A 85 -10.06 -4.31 2.18
C GLU A 85 -9.53 -4.30 3.62
N GLY A 86 -9.60 -5.45 4.31
CA GLY A 86 -9.11 -5.58 5.68
C GLY A 86 -7.63 -5.20 5.84
N ARG A 87 -6.79 -5.56 4.86
CA ARG A 87 -5.35 -5.22 4.89
C ARG A 87 -5.14 -3.71 4.86
N PHE A 88 -5.86 -2.99 4.01
CA PHE A 88 -5.75 -1.53 3.97
C PHE A 88 -6.31 -0.87 5.23
N LEU A 89 -7.47 -1.33 5.72
CA LEU A 89 -8.09 -0.80 6.93
C LEU A 89 -7.19 -0.98 8.15
N GLU A 90 -6.50 -2.11 8.27
CA GLU A 90 -5.53 -2.38 9.34
C GLU A 90 -4.39 -1.36 9.34
N HIS A 91 -3.75 -1.12 8.18
CA HIS A 91 -2.66 -0.13 8.11
C HIS A 91 -3.13 1.30 8.39
N ILE A 92 -4.35 1.67 7.95
CA ILE A 92 -4.89 3.00 8.24
C ILE A 92 -5.30 3.12 9.71
N ALA A 93 -5.84 2.06 10.33
CA ALA A 93 -6.14 2.03 11.76
C ALA A 93 -4.86 2.16 12.59
N GLN A 94 -3.77 1.49 12.18
CA GLN A 94 -2.47 1.63 12.82
C GLN A 94 -1.96 3.07 12.74
N PHE A 95 -2.08 3.74 11.59
CA PHE A 95 -1.71 5.15 11.45
C PHE A 95 -2.42 6.04 12.47
N TYR A 96 -3.73 5.87 12.65
CA TYR A 96 -4.48 6.65 13.64
C TYR A 96 -4.11 6.27 15.07
N THR A 97 -3.85 4.99 15.32
CA THR A 97 -3.37 4.50 16.63
C THR A 97 -2.03 5.14 17.00
N ASP A 98 -1.09 5.23 16.05
CA ASP A 98 0.22 5.85 16.23
C ASP A 98 0.11 7.37 16.56
N GLN A 99 -1.00 8.01 16.20
CA GLN A 99 -1.32 9.41 16.53
C GLN A 99 -2.17 9.59 17.80
N GLY A 100 -2.52 8.51 18.52
CA GLY A 100 -3.44 8.55 19.66
C GLY A 100 -4.91 8.78 19.30
N LYS A 101 -5.26 8.67 18.01
CA LYS A 101 -6.60 8.85 17.44
C LYS A 101 -7.38 7.53 17.46
N TYR A 102 -7.67 7.04 18.66
CA TYR A 102 -8.24 5.69 18.84
C TYR A 102 -9.65 5.54 18.31
N GLU A 103 -10.47 6.60 18.32
CA GLU A 103 -11.83 6.56 17.77
C GLU A 103 -11.82 6.38 16.25
N GLU A 104 -10.94 7.11 15.56
CA GLU A 104 -10.75 6.98 14.11
C GLU A 104 -10.17 5.60 13.76
N ALA A 105 -9.23 5.08 14.55
CA ALA A 105 -8.71 3.72 14.36
C ALA A 105 -9.82 2.66 14.49
N LEU A 106 -10.64 2.74 15.54
CA LEU A 106 -11.79 1.85 15.73
C LEU A 106 -12.81 1.98 14.60
N ALA A 107 -13.06 3.19 14.11
CA ALA A 107 -13.97 3.43 12.99
C ALA A 107 -13.49 2.73 11.70
N MET A 108 -12.18 2.63 11.49
CA MET A 108 -11.63 1.90 10.34
C MET A 108 -11.79 0.39 10.47
N LEU A 109 -11.61 -0.18 11.67
CA LEU A 109 -11.73 -1.62 11.90
C LEU A 109 -13.19 -2.13 11.94
N LYS A 110 -14.16 -1.23 12.16
CA LYS A 110 -15.59 -1.57 12.17
C LYS A 110 -16.24 -1.55 10.78
N LYS A 111 -15.55 -1.04 9.75
CA LYS A 111 -16.03 -1.01 8.36
C LYS A 111 -15.91 -2.35 7.68
#